data_AF-A0A352Q2A2-F1
#
_entry.id   AF-A0A352Q2A2-F1
#
_cell.length_a   1.000
_cell.length_b   1.000
_cell.length_c   1.000
_cell.angle_alpha   90.00
_cell.angle_beta   90.00
_cell.angle_gamma   90.00
#
_symmetry.space_group_name_H-M   'P 1'
#
loop_
_entity.id
_entity.type
_entity.pdbx_description
1 polymer ?
#
loop_
_entity_poly.entity_id
_entity_poly.type
_entity_poly.pdbx_seq_one_letter_code
_entity_poly.pdbx_strand_id
1 'polypeptide(L)' 'MQGADLNLEVPSHHLASRSQMLRKLARGFLRWRGWTLEGEIPQARRFIVVAGPHTSNWDFVYGLSAA' A
#
# COMPACT_ATOMS: atom_id res chain seq x y z
N MET A 1 5.74 9.07 17.20
CA MET A 1 4.47 9.55 16.63
C MET A 1 3.73 8.32 16.12
N GLN A 2 2.79 7.83 16.91
CA GLN A 2 1.97 6.64 16.66
C GLN A 2 0.69 7.14 15.97
N GLY A 3 0.38 6.67 14.76
CA GLY A 3 -0.60 7.37 13.91
C GLY A 3 -1.44 6.51 12.96
N ALA A 4 -0.89 5.94 11.88
CA ALA A 4 -1.76 5.34 10.87
C ALA A 4 -1.22 4.04 10.25
N ASP A 5 -1.56 2.94 10.93
CA ASP A 5 -1.58 1.59 10.34
C ASP A 5 -2.87 0.84 10.76
N LEU A 6 -3.87 1.57 11.31
CA LEU A 6 -5.00 0.96 12.04
C LEU A 6 -6.21 0.57 11.18
N ASN A 7 -6.36 1.08 9.96
CA ASN A 7 -7.64 0.93 9.22
C ASN A 7 -7.52 0.52 7.75
N LEU A 8 -6.32 0.33 7.20
CA LEU A 8 -6.18 -0.08 5.79
C LEU A 8 -6.31 -1.60 5.66
N GLU A 9 -7.54 -2.07 5.84
CA GLU A 9 -7.91 -3.46 5.61
C GLU A 9 -8.06 -3.71 4.11
N VAL A 10 -7.14 -4.50 3.54
CA VAL A 10 -7.23 -4.91 2.14
C VAL A 10 -8.14 -6.14 2.06
N PRO A 11 -9.27 -6.08 1.35
CA PRO A 11 -10.15 -7.23 1.19
C PRO A 11 -9.39 -8.41 0.58
N SER A 12 -9.65 -9.63 1.07
CA SER A 12 -8.93 -10.83 0.65
C SER A 12 -8.99 -11.09 -0.86
N HIS A 13 -10.08 -10.69 -1.51
CA HIS A 13 -10.29 -10.82 -2.95
C HIS A 13 -9.54 -9.78 -3.80
N HIS A 14 -8.93 -8.76 -3.18
CA HIS A 14 -8.02 -7.81 -3.83
C HIS A 14 -6.54 -8.13 -3.60
N LEU A 15 -6.24 -9.09 -2.74
CA LEU A 15 -4.86 -9.49 -2.47
C LEU A 15 -4.28 -10.25 -3.66
N ALA A 16 -3.14 -9.77 -4.16
CA ALA A 16 -2.31 -10.55 -5.07
C ALA A 16 -1.70 -11.75 -4.33
N SER A 17 -1.43 -12.84 -5.06
CA SER A 17 -0.67 -13.98 -4.52
C SER A 17 0.80 -13.60 -4.35
N ARG A 18 1.13 -13.01 -3.19
CA ARG A 18 2.48 -12.61 -2.78
C ARG A 18 2.82 -13.24 -1.45
N SER A 19 4.11 -13.53 -1.22
CA SER A 19 4.55 -14.10 0.05
C SER A 19 4.28 -13.13 1.20
N GLN A 20 3.90 -13.66 2.37
CA GLN A 20 3.68 -12.82 3.56
C GLN A 20 4.95 -12.07 3.98
N MET A 21 6.12 -12.66 3.72
CA MET A 21 7.42 -12.02 3.96
C MET A 21 7.60 -10.76 3.13
N LEU A 22 7.29 -10.81 1.83
CA LEU A 22 7.41 -9.65 0.95
C LEU A 22 6.49 -8.50 1.40
N ARG A 23 5.24 -8.82 1.80
CA ARG A 23 4.29 -7.84 2.35
C ARG A 23 4.83 -7.15 3.61
N LYS A 24 5.43 -7.92 4.53
CA LYS A 24 6.03 -7.38 5.76
C LYS A 24 7.24 -6.50 5.44
N LEU A 25 8.08 -6.90 4.50
CA LEU A 25 9.22 -6.10 4.06
C LEU A 25 8.78 -4.78 3.41
N ALA A 26 7.76 -4.81 2.56
CA ALA A 26 7.24 -3.60 1.92
C ALA A 26 6.66 -2.60 2.93
N ARG A 27 5.85 -3.10 3.89
CA ARG A 27 5.35 -2.27 5.01
C ARG A 27 6.48 -1.74 5.88
N GLY A 28 7.49 -2.56 6.16
CA GLY A 28 8.68 -2.16 6.90
C GLY A 28 9.46 -1.05 6.19
N PHE A 29 9.62 -1.16 4.87
CA PHE A 29 10.26 -0.14 4.03
C PHE A 29 9.50 1.20 4.10
N LEU A 30 8.17 1.19 3.93
CA LEU A 30 7.37 2.40 4.03
C LEU A 30 7.52 3.06 5.41
N ARG A 31 7.40 2.29 6.49
CA ARG A 31 7.55 2.79 7.86
C ARG A 31 8.94 3.36 8.12
N TRP A 32 9.99 2.69 7.64
CA TRP A 32 11.36 3.20 7.78
C TRP A 32 11.58 4.51 7.01
N ARG A 33 10.93 4.66 5.85
CA ARG A 33 10.94 5.92 5.09
C ARG A 33 10.01 7.00 5.67
N GLY A 34 9.34 6.72 6.80
CA GLY A 34 8.42 7.64 7.46
C GLY A 34 7.03 7.74 6.81
N TRP A 35 6.71 6.82 5.89
CA TRP A 35 5.42 6.80 5.21
C TRP A 35 4.36 6.11 6.05
N THR A 36 3.15 6.66 5.91
CA THR A 36 1.95 6.25 6.62
C THR A 36 0.87 6.06 5.56
N LEU A 37 0.11 4.96 5.63
CA LEU A 37 -0.94 4.65 4.66
C LEU A 37 -2.30 5.05 5.24
N GLU A 38 -3.03 5.90 4.53
CA GLU A 38 -4.33 6.42 4.96
C GLU A 38 -5.39 6.19 3.87
N GLY A 39 -6.64 5.99 4.30
CA GLY A 39 -7.79 5.75 3.43
C GLY A 39 -8.39 4.36 3.57
N GLU A 40 -9.38 4.08 2.72
CA GLU A 40 -10.12 2.82 2.69
C GLU A 40 -10.06 2.21 1.30
N ILE A 41 -9.88 0.89 1.23
CA ILE A 41 -9.98 0.17 -0.04
C ILE A 41 -11.44 -0.25 -0.23
N PRO A 42 -12.08 0.14 -1.36
CA PRO A 42 -13.45 -0.24 -1.62
C PRO A 42 -13.62 -1.77 -1.58
N GLN A 43 -14.67 -2.26 -0.93
CA GLN A 43 -15.08 -3.67 -0.96
C GLN A 43 -15.70 -4.10 -2.32
N ALA A 44 -15.60 -3.24 -3.33
CA ALA A 44 -16.19 -3.47 -4.64
C ALA A 44 -15.31 -4.42 -5.45
N ARG A 45 -15.92 -5.44 -6.07
CA ARG A 45 -15.21 -6.46 -6.88
C ARG A 45 -14.21 -5.88 -7.89
N ARG A 46 -14.47 -4.67 -8.40
CA ARG A 46 -13.60 -3.92 -9.31
C ARG A 46 -13.63 -2.44 -8.91
N PHE A 47 -12.45 -1.82 -8.89
CA PHE A 47 -12.29 -0.39 -8.67
C PHE A 47 -11.10 0.11 -9.50
N ILE A 48 -10.98 1.43 -9.65
CA ILE A 48 -9.89 2.08 -10.38
C ILE A 48 -8.96 2.73 -9.36
N VAL A 49 -7.67 2.45 -9.46
CA VAL A 49 -6.62 3.18 -8.75
C VAL A 49 -6.06 4.25 -9.69
N VAL A 50 -6.13 5.50 -9.27
CA VAL A 50 -5.54 6.63 -10.00
C VAL A 50 -4.22 6.99 -9.35
N ALA A 51 -3.11 6.81 -10.08
CA ALA A 51 -1.80 7.29 -9.67
C ALA A 51 -1.55 8.67 -10.31
N GLY A 52 -1.40 9.70 -9.46
CA GLY A 52 -1.08 11.08 -9.86
C GLY A 52 0.40 11.29 -10.21
N PRO A 53 0.82 12.51 -10.63
CA PRO A 53 1.97 12.73 -11.50
C PRO A 53 3.27 12.14 -10.94
N HIS A 54 3.96 11.38 -11.77
CA HIS A 54 5.25 10.80 -11.45
C HIS A 54 6.31 11.88 -11.33
N THR A 55 6.89 11.98 -10.15
CA THR A 55 8.05 12.82 -9.86
C THR A 55 9.36 12.10 -10.21
N SER A 56 9.40 10.76 -10.13
CA SER A 56 10.53 9.93 -10.53
C SER A 56 10.16 8.43 -10.62
N ASN A 57 11.09 7.59 -11.10
CA ASN A 57 10.92 6.13 -11.06
C ASN A 57 10.73 5.56 -9.64
N TRP A 58 11.13 6.32 -8.60
CA TRP A 58 10.92 5.89 -7.22
C TRP A 58 9.43 5.84 -6.82
N ASP A 59 8.56 6.58 -7.49
CA ASP A 59 7.11 6.52 -7.26
C ASP A 59 6.56 5.11 -7.49
N PHE A 60 7.15 4.34 -8.41
CA PHE A 60 6.79 2.96 -8.63
C PHE A 60 7.11 2.07 -7.41
N VAL A 61 8.27 2.27 -6.78
CA VAL A 61 8.68 1.49 -5.60
C VAL A 61 7.78 1.79 -4.41
N TYR A 62 7.42 3.06 -4.20
CA TYR A 62 6.45 3.46 -3.17
C TYR A 62 5.07 2.87 -3.44
N GLY A 63 4.56 2.98 -4.67
CA GLY A 63 3.27 2.41 -5.05
C GLY A 63 3.22 0.88 -4.88
N LEU A 64 4.28 0.16 -5.30
CA LEU A 64 4.37 -1.29 -5.12
C LEU A 64 4.41 -1.70 -3.65
N SER A 65 5.03 -0.87 -2.80
CA SER A 65 5.13 -1.14 -1.37
C SER A 65 3.83 -0.87 -0.61
N ALA A 66 2.99 0.02 -1.13
CA ALA A 66 1.68 0.36 -0.60
C ALA A 66 0.58 -0.65 -0.98
N ALA A 67 0.81 -1.48 -2.01
CA ALA A 67 -0.13 -2.48 -2.54
C ALA A 67 0.10 -3.89 -1.98
#